data_AF-A0A7W5B1D0-F1
#
_entry.id   AF-A0A7W5B1D0-F1
#
_cell.length_a   1.000
_cell.length_b   1.000
_cell.length_c   1.000
_cell.angle_alpha   90.00
_cell.angle_beta   90.00
_cell.angle_gamma   90.00
#
_symmetry.space_group_name_H-M   'P 1'
#
loop_
_entity.id
_entity.type
_entity.pdbx_description
1 polymer ?
#
loop_
_entity_poly.entity_id
_entity_poly.type
_entity_poly.pdbx_seq_one_letter_code
_entity_poly.pdbx_strand_id
1 'polypeptide(L)'
;MSDEHATFGQDKALKRASFVTLLPCGGDLLLRAQGITSCGLLLDVHFVDTLTLLKVTMALLGLLPMTPFLLNITPLKIGTIMGTIFRGVFGVSSNSYWYLGLSFISIILLVIVFYRKRSLHTYLQFFIGVELLYIIEAVIYIFLGSYEYHPKLLCNRYYDSHLGALTSNLISIPSLALVLSVYQLGWLWIVGFIALLAGIEWLFVELHIYSLHWWRIGYTSLGLLFYFPLIKKIYPWMLKAKKGVSRAFLLFFCLGPLSGTAQFLPFMLFSSRVYRPGWFSDPAYDTSAFGIVYYLSVVLVTTLLLMVSWKYRWIKYACLETILIIATLLLKRNGILISQVWWDVYLYLLFPLLILMIGKTFGKHLARGETPRF
;
A
#
# COMPACT_ATOMS: atom_id res chain seq x y z
N MET A 1 26.07 -4.17 -64.90
CA MET A 1 27.39 -4.60 -65.43
C MET A 1 28.51 -4.22 -64.44
N SER A 2 29.09 -5.08 -63.59
CA SER A 2 28.53 -6.35 -63.09
C SER A 2 28.85 -6.69 -61.63
N ASP A 3 28.00 -7.41 -60.88
CA ASP A 3 26.51 -7.42 -60.77
C ASP A 3 26.12 -8.34 -59.56
N GLU A 4 25.23 -7.88 -58.67
CA GLU A 4 24.21 -8.68 -57.94
C GLU A 4 24.58 -9.70 -56.81
N HIS A 5 23.65 -9.83 -55.85
CA HIS A 5 23.43 -10.89 -54.84
C HIS A 5 24.44 -11.24 -53.71
N ALA A 6 24.01 -10.94 -52.47
CA ALA A 6 24.42 -11.67 -51.25
C ALA A 6 23.26 -11.85 -50.25
N THR A 7 22.52 -12.96 -50.41
CA THR A 7 21.80 -13.75 -49.37
C THR A 7 21.02 -13.04 -48.25
N PHE A 8 19.70 -13.01 -48.40
CA PHE A 8 18.73 -12.80 -47.31
C PHE A 8 18.49 -14.13 -46.58
N GLY A 9 19.18 -14.34 -45.45
CA GLY A 9 19.16 -15.60 -44.68
C GLY A 9 18.16 -15.60 -43.53
N GLN A 10 17.39 -16.69 -43.42
CA GLN A 10 16.37 -16.94 -42.40
C GLN A 10 16.83 -16.69 -40.96
N ASP A 11 16.02 -15.97 -40.17
CA ASP A 11 15.86 -16.33 -38.76
C ASP A 11 14.40 -16.18 -38.30
N LYS A 12 13.69 -17.31 -38.35
CA LYS A 12 12.26 -17.42 -38.02
C LYS A 12 12.05 -18.53 -36.97
N ALA A 13 12.94 -18.58 -35.98
CA ALA A 13 13.04 -19.72 -35.07
C ALA A 13 13.28 -19.36 -33.58
N LEU A 14 12.44 -18.53 -32.96
CA LEU A 14 12.22 -18.62 -31.49
C LEU A 14 10.86 -18.06 -31.00
N LYS A 15 9.75 -18.68 -31.42
CA LYS A 15 8.44 -18.55 -30.76
C LYS A 15 8.02 -19.86 -30.10
N ARG A 16 8.75 -20.27 -29.06
CA ARG A 16 8.23 -21.11 -27.98
C ARG A 16 8.36 -20.33 -26.68
N ALA A 17 7.26 -19.73 -26.26
CA ALA A 17 7.17 -19.14 -24.93
C ALA A 17 7.16 -20.30 -23.92
N SER A 18 8.30 -20.55 -23.28
CA SER A 18 8.37 -21.43 -22.13
C SER A 18 7.45 -20.89 -21.05
N PHE A 19 6.46 -21.69 -20.65
CA PHE A 19 5.62 -21.39 -19.51
C PHE A 19 6.53 -21.47 -18.27
N VAL A 20 6.95 -20.32 -17.74
CA VAL A 20 7.78 -20.26 -16.53
C VAL A 20 6.88 -20.65 -15.36
N THR A 21 6.91 -21.93 -15.02
CA THR A 21 6.38 -22.43 -13.76
C THR A 21 7.07 -21.68 -12.63
N LEU A 22 6.31 -20.94 -11.83
CA LEU A 22 6.80 -20.38 -10.58
C LEU A 22 7.17 -21.53 -9.64
N LEU A 23 8.44 -21.92 -9.67
CA LEU A 23 9.01 -22.85 -8.70
C LEU A 23 8.93 -22.19 -7.30
N PRO A 24 8.57 -22.94 -6.25
CA PRO A 24 8.78 -22.45 -4.90
C PRO A 24 10.28 -22.21 -4.69
N CYS A 25 10.65 -21.08 -4.06
CA CYS A 25 12.04 -20.73 -3.76
C CYS A 25 12.61 -21.74 -2.74
N GLY A 26 13.08 -22.89 -3.23
CA GLY A 26 13.66 -24.00 -2.48
C GLY A 26 15.06 -24.30 -2.99
N GLY A 27 16.06 -23.71 -2.34
CA GLY A 27 17.45 -23.79 -2.75
C GLY A 27 18.34 -22.96 -1.84
N ASP A 28 18.54 -23.44 -0.60
CA ASP A 28 19.76 -23.28 0.21
C ASP A 28 19.51 -23.90 1.59
N LEU A 29 19.72 -25.22 1.69
CA LEU A 29 19.64 -25.96 2.95
C LEU A 29 20.94 -26.76 3.19
N LEU A 30 22.05 -26.05 3.34
CA LEU A 30 23.31 -26.62 3.82
C LEU A 30 24.15 -25.53 4.53
N LEU A 31 24.70 -25.90 5.70
CA LEU A 31 25.74 -25.19 6.46
C LEU A 31 25.39 -23.81 7.08
N ARG A 32 24.70 -23.84 8.23
CA ARG A 32 25.29 -23.41 9.52
C ARG A 32 24.40 -23.76 10.72
N ALA A 33 24.85 -24.70 11.54
CA ALA A 33 24.38 -24.87 12.90
C ALA A 33 25.51 -24.49 13.86
N GLN A 34 25.33 -23.43 14.66
CA GLN A 34 25.96 -23.22 15.96
C GLN A 34 25.47 -21.92 16.63
N GLY A 35 25.02 -22.02 17.89
CA GLY A 35 25.13 -20.94 18.87
C GLY A 35 24.12 -19.77 18.83
N ILE A 36 22.85 -20.01 19.15
CA ILE A 36 22.02 -18.98 19.82
C ILE A 36 21.27 -19.64 20.99
N THR A 37 21.79 -19.43 22.20
CA THR A 37 21.12 -19.74 23.46
C THR A 37 20.93 -18.45 24.27
N SER A 38 19.80 -18.36 24.97
CA SER A 38 19.56 -17.40 26.07
C SER A 38 19.22 -15.93 25.75
N CYS A 39 18.66 -15.60 24.57
CA CYS A 39 18.05 -14.27 24.34
C CYS A 39 16.51 -14.29 24.13
N GLY A 40 15.93 -15.43 23.75
CA GLY A 40 14.50 -15.50 23.39
C GLY A 40 13.50 -15.23 24.53
N LEU A 41 13.87 -15.50 25.79
CA LEU A 41 12.93 -15.43 26.92
C LEU A 41 12.58 -14.01 27.38
N LEU A 42 13.40 -13.01 27.01
CA LEU A 42 13.16 -11.59 27.36
C LEU A 42 12.33 -10.86 26.29
N LEU A 43 12.43 -11.26 25.03
CA LEU A 43 11.71 -10.67 23.91
C LEU A 43 10.20 -11.00 23.93
N ASP A 44 9.82 -12.19 24.41
CA ASP A 44 8.41 -12.59 24.54
C ASP A 44 7.59 -11.68 25.48
N VAL A 45 8.24 -11.04 26.47
CA VAL A 45 7.58 -10.19 27.46
C VAL A 45 7.05 -8.89 26.85
N HIS A 46 7.77 -8.28 25.90
CA HIS A 46 7.38 -6.97 25.35
C HIS A 46 6.24 -7.03 24.32
N PHE A 47 6.07 -8.15 23.62
CA PHE A 47 4.93 -8.33 22.71
C PHE A 47 3.60 -8.56 23.48
N VAL A 48 3.68 -9.16 24.68
CA VAL A 48 2.55 -9.37 25.58
C VAL A 48 1.85 -8.05 25.93
N ASP A 49 2.63 -7.02 26.24
CA ASP A 49 2.12 -5.69 26.60
C ASP A 49 1.41 -5.01 25.43
N THR A 50 1.94 -5.15 24.21
CA THR A 50 1.39 -4.51 23.00
C THR A 50 -0.02 -5.02 22.67
N LEU A 51 -0.23 -6.35 22.72
CA LEU A 51 -1.54 -6.93 22.46
C LEU A 51 -2.53 -6.68 23.62
N THR A 52 -2.02 -6.59 24.85
CA THR A 52 -2.83 -6.25 26.03
C THR A 52 -3.30 -4.81 25.96
N LEU A 53 -2.43 -3.86 25.56
CA LEU A 53 -2.78 -2.47 25.30
C LEU A 53 -3.87 -2.35 24.21
N LEU A 54 -3.80 -3.17 23.15
CA LEU A 54 -4.83 -3.21 22.12
C LEU A 54 -6.17 -3.75 22.64
N LYS A 55 -6.18 -4.82 23.44
CA LYS A 55 -7.40 -5.35 24.09
C LYS A 55 -8.02 -4.31 25.03
N VAL A 56 -7.21 -3.68 25.86
CA VAL A 56 -7.64 -2.59 26.77
C VAL A 56 -8.18 -1.41 25.96
N THR A 57 -7.53 -1.03 24.87
CA THR A 57 -8.03 0.00 23.93
C THR A 57 -9.39 -0.37 23.34
N MET A 58 -9.56 -1.59 22.83
CA MET A 58 -10.85 -2.04 22.26
C MET A 58 -11.97 -2.13 23.31
N ALA A 59 -11.64 -2.46 24.57
CA ALA A 59 -12.57 -2.45 25.69
C ALA A 59 -12.97 -1.01 26.09
N LEU A 60 -11.99 -0.11 26.26
CA LEU A 60 -12.21 1.30 26.59
C LEU A 60 -12.99 2.06 25.49
N LEU A 61 -12.84 1.66 24.22
CA LEU A 61 -13.60 2.21 23.09
C LEU A 61 -15.02 1.61 22.95
N GLY A 62 -15.44 0.68 23.84
CA GLY A 62 -16.73 0.01 23.74
C GLY A 62 -16.92 -0.81 22.44
N LEU A 63 -15.80 -1.25 21.84
CA LEU A 63 -15.79 -1.99 20.57
C LEU A 63 -16.05 -3.48 20.76
N LEU A 64 -15.65 -4.02 21.92
CA LEU A 64 -16.00 -5.36 22.37
C LEU A 64 -16.98 -5.26 23.55
N PRO A 65 -18.09 -6.02 23.58
CA PRO A 65 -18.75 -6.31 24.84
C PRO A 65 -17.76 -7.09 25.72
N MET A 66 -17.66 -6.72 27.01
CA MET A 66 -16.82 -7.39 28.03
C MET A 66 -17.36 -8.80 28.35
N THR A 67 -17.32 -9.70 27.36
CA THR A 67 -17.55 -11.13 27.57
C THR A 67 -16.27 -11.72 28.19
N PRO A 68 -16.34 -12.41 29.33
CA PRO A 68 -15.14 -12.85 30.06
C PRO A 68 -14.27 -13.88 29.30
N PHE A 69 -14.78 -14.42 28.18
CA PHE A 69 -14.10 -15.41 27.36
C PHE A 69 -12.81 -14.91 26.67
N LEU A 70 -12.71 -13.61 26.33
CA LEU A 70 -11.53 -13.05 25.63
C LEU A 70 -10.39 -12.59 26.57
N LEU A 71 -10.66 -12.53 27.88
CA LEU A 71 -9.67 -12.17 28.91
C LEU A 71 -8.63 -13.27 29.14
N ASN A 72 -8.99 -14.55 28.96
CA ASN A 72 -8.13 -15.69 29.30
C ASN A 72 -7.22 -16.19 28.15
N ILE A 73 -7.20 -15.49 27.01
CA ILE A 73 -6.29 -15.79 25.90
C ILE A 73 -5.01 -14.97 26.08
N THR A 74 -3.98 -15.59 26.65
CA THR A 74 -2.65 -14.99 26.77
C THR A 74 -2.03 -14.76 25.38
N PRO A 75 -1.39 -13.60 25.12
CA PRO A 75 -0.80 -13.29 23.81
C PRO A 75 0.30 -14.27 23.39
N LEU A 76 1.01 -14.87 24.35
CA LEU A 76 1.97 -15.96 24.10
C LEU A 76 1.31 -17.16 23.37
N LYS A 77 0.06 -17.52 23.72
CA LYS A 77 -0.70 -18.54 22.99
C LYS A 77 -1.08 -18.08 21.58
N ILE A 78 -1.39 -16.80 21.37
CA ILE A 78 -1.74 -16.28 20.04
C ILE A 78 -0.52 -16.32 19.10
N GLY A 79 0.65 -15.88 19.58
CA GLY A 79 1.90 -15.98 18.82
C GLY A 79 2.22 -17.42 18.41
N THR A 80 2.17 -18.36 19.36
CA THR A 80 2.41 -19.78 19.09
C THR A 80 1.35 -20.42 18.19
N ILE A 81 0.06 -20.11 18.37
CA ILE A 81 -1.03 -20.62 17.51
C ILE A 81 -0.91 -20.09 16.09
N MET A 82 -0.71 -18.78 15.91
CA MET A 82 -0.46 -18.16 14.60
C MET A 82 0.78 -18.76 13.95
N GLY A 83 1.90 -18.83 14.67
CA GLY A 83 3.14 -19.43 14.17
C GLY A 83 2.96 -20.90 13.76
N THR A 84 2.20 -21.69 14.52
CA THR A 84 1.95 -23.10 14.18
C THR A 84 1.06 -23.24 12.95
N ILE A 85 -0.02 -22.44 12.86
CA ILE A 85 -0.92 -22.42 11.71
C ILE A 85 -0.17 -21.97 10.45
N PHE A 86 0.52 -20.84 10.48
CA PHE A 86 1.18 -20.30 9.29
C PHE A 86 2.40 -21.11 8.86
N ARG A 87 3.19 -21.66 9.79
CA ARG A 87 4.34 -22.51 9.47
C ARG A 87 3.92 -23.86 8.88
N GLY A 88 2.83 -24.44 9.40
CA GLY A 88 2.28 -25.71 8.91
C GLY A 88 1.51 -25.61 7.60
N VAL A 89 0.78 -24.50 7.37
CA VAL A 89 -0.10 -24.36 6.19
C VAL A 89 0.57 -23.63 5.02
N PHE A 90 1.45 -22.65 5.28
CA PHE A 90 1.95 -21.74 4.24
C PHE A 90 3.48 -21.73 4.07
N GLY A 91 4.24 -22.41 4.94
CA GLY A 91 5.71 -22.51 4.82
C GLY A 91 6.47 -21.18 4.91
N VAL A 92 5.83 -20.11 5.40
CA VAL A 92 6.36 -18.74 5.35
C VAL A 92 7.50 -18.54 6.35
N SER A 93 8.38 -17.56 6.07
CA SER A 93 9.48 -17.21 6.97
C SER A 93 9.00 -16.68 8.33
N SER A 94 9.87 -16.75 9.34
CA SER A 94 9.58 -16.18 10.66
C SER A 94 9.43 -14.65 10.67
N ASN A 95 10.02 -13.95 9.69
CA ASN A 95 9.89 -12.50 9.55
C ASN A 95 8.45 -12.13 9.15
N SER A 96 7.87 -12.89 8.23
CA SER A 96 6.59 -12.61 7.58
C SER A 96 5.42 -12.58 8.58
N TYR A 97 5.49 -13.37 9.66
CA TYR A 97 4.44 -13.43 10.68
C TYR A 97 4.18 -12.09 11.37
N TRP A 98 5.21 -11.27 11.57
CA TRP A 98 5.09 -9.95 12.19
C TRP A 98 4.32 -8.98 11.29
N TYR A 99 4.66 -8.94 10.00
CA TYR A 99 3.98 -8.12 8.99
C TYR A 99 2.54 -8.56 8.73
N LEU A 100 2.33 -9.87 8.56
CA LEU A 100 1.00 -10.45 8.33
C LEU A 100 0.10 -10.32 9.56
N GLY A 101 0.64 -10.53 10.77
CA GLY A 101 -0.09 -10.36 12.03
C GLY A 101 -0.52 -8.92 12.26
N LEU A 102 0.38 -7.96 12.03
CA LEU A 102 0.09 -6.52 12.10
C LEU A 102 -0.99 -6.13 11.07
N SER A 103 -0.82 -6.53 9.80
CA SER A 103 -1.82 -6.33 8.74
C SER A 103 -3.18 -6.91 9.11
N PHE A 104 -3.23 -8.14 9.63
CA PHE A 104 -4.47 -8.83 10.00
C PHE A 104 -5.22 -8.10 11.13
N ILE A 105 -4.50 -7.67 12.17
CA ILE A 105 -5.06 -6.87 13.27
C ILE A 105 -5.65 -5.56 12.75
N SER A 106 -4.91 -4.85 11.90
CA SER A 106 -5.37 -3.58 11.32
C SER A 106 -6.53 -3.75 10.33
N ILE A 107 -6.60 -4.85 9.58
CA ILE A 107 -7.77 -5.20 8.76
C ILE A 107 -9.00 -5.45 9.63
N ILE A 108 -8.89 -6.23 10.72
CA ILE A 108 -10.01 -6.44 11.67
C ILE A 108 -10.51 -5.09 12.21
N LEU A 109 -9.60 -4.21 12.61
CA LEU A 109 -9.93 -2.88 13.11
C LEU A 109 -10.69 -2.04 12.05
N LEU A 110 -10.23 -2.05 10.79
CA LEU A 110 -10.92 -1.40 9.68
C LEU A 110 -12.32 -1.97 9.43
N VAL A 111 -12.47 -3.31 9.42
CA VAL A 111 -13.78 -3.97 9.26
C VAL A 111 -14.74 -3.55 10.37
N ILE A 112 -14.30 -3.50 11.63
CA ILE A 112 -15.11 -3.03 12.77
C ILE A 112 -15.57 -1.58 12.56
N VAL A 113 -14.65 -0.69 12.16
CA VAL A 113 -14.94 0.75 11.92
C VAL A 113 -15.95 0.92 10.78
N PHE A 114 -15.71 0.29 9.63
CA PHE A 114 -16.59 0.35 8.47
C PHE A 114 -17.97 -0.25 8.76
N TYR A 115 -18.01 -1.40 9.45
CA TYR A 115 -19.26 -2.08 9.83
C TYR A 115 -20.10 -1.25 10.80
N ARG A 116 -19.48 -0.57 11.78
CA ARG A 116 -20.21 0.27 12.75
C ARG A 116 -20.67 1.61 12.18
N LYS A 117 -19.93 2.26 11.27
CA LYS A 117 -20.31 3.58 10.75
C LYS A 117 -21.11 3.56 9.46
N ARG A 118 -20.83 2.63 8.54
CA ARG A 118 -21.56 2.45 7.25
C ARG A 118 -21.77 3.74 6.43
N SER A 119 -20.89 4.75 6.57
CA SER A 119 -20.92 5.98 5.75
C SER A 119 -19.84 5.90 4.67
N LEU A 120 -20.17 6.28 3.44
CA LEU A 120 -19.17 6.35 2.36
C LEU A 120 -18.03 7.31 2.72
N HIS A 121 -18.32 8.38 3.45
CA HIS A 121 -17.32 9.34 3.92
C HIS A 121 -16.23 8.68 4.77
N THR A 122 -16.54 7.64 5.54
CA THR A 122 -15.54 6.87 6.30
C THR A 122 -14.54 6.16 5.36
N TYR A 123 -15.01 5.58 4.25
CA TYR A 123 -14.13 4.95 3.26
C TYR A 123 -13.31 6.00 2.48
N LEU A 124 -13.93 7.12 2.10
CA LEU A 124 -13.22 8.23 1.43
C LEU A 124 -12.11 8.79 2.32
N GLN A 125 -12.37 9.00 3.62
CA GLN A 125 -11.37 9.45 4.56
C GLN A 125 -10.22 8.45 4.72
N PHE A 126 -10.51 7.15 4.74
CA PHE A 126 -9.48 6.11 4.75
C PHE A 126 -8.55 6.23 3.54
N PHE A 127 -9.09 6.31 2.32
CA PHE A 127 -8.28 6.46 1.11
C PHE A 127 -7.45 7.76 1.13
N ILE A 128 -8.02 8.89 1.56
CA ILE A 128 -7.26 10.14 1.69
C ILE A 128 -6.07 9.97 2.66
N GLY A 129 -6.25 9.22 3.75
CA GLY A 129 -5.17 8.89 4.68
C GLY A 129 -4.06 8.06 4.04
N VAL A 130 -4.43 6.99 3.32
CA VAL A 130 -3.47 6.16 2.58
C VAL A 130 -2.66 7.00 1.58
N GLU A 131 -3.30 7.86 0.79
CA GLU A 131 -2.60 8.64 -0.25
C GLU A 131 -1.62 9.65 0.34
N LEU A 132 -1.99 10.29 1.45
CA LEU A 132 -1.09 11.21 2.16
C LEU A 132 0.18 10.48 2.64
N LEU A 133 0.06 9.23 3.09
CA LEU A 133 1.22 8.40 3.42
C LEU A 133 1.97 7.97 2.15
N TYR A 134 1.30 7.53 1.09
CA TYR A 134 1.94 7.13 -0.17
C TYR A 134 2.78 8.25 -0.80
N ILE A 135 2.35 9.51 -0.71
CA ILE A 135 3.12 10.66 -1.20
C ILE A 135 4.36 10.94 -0.33
N ILE A 136 4.25 10.79 0.99
CA ILE A 136 5.40 10.90 1.90
C ILE A 136 6.38 9.75 1.63
N GLU A 137 5.87 8.52 1.54
CA GLU A 137 6.60 7.29 1.26
C GLU A 137 7.37 7.35 -0.06
N ALA A 138 6.71 7.86 -1.11
CA ALA A 138 7.35 8.08 -2.40
C ALA A 138 8.64 8.89 -2.24
N VAL A 139 8.58 10.01 -1.51
CA VAL A 139 9.74 10.89 -1.28
C VAL A 139 10.79 10.21 -0.39
N ILE A 140 10.41 9.75 0.80
CA ILE A 140 11.40 9.29 1.80
C ILE A 140 11.97 7.91 1.47
N TYR A 141 11.12 6.96 1.09
CA TYR A 141 11.49 5.56 0.91
C TYR A 141 11.89 5.28 -0.53
N ILE A 142 11.09 5.69 -1.52
CA ILE A 142 11.30 5.27 -2.91
C ILE A 142 12.35 6.14 -3.62
N PHE A 143 12.31 7.46 -3.45
CA PHE A 143 13.32 8.37 -4.02
C PHE A 143 14.59 8.50 -3.17
N LEU A 144 14.48 8.43 -1.83
CA LEU A 144 15.61 8.69 -0.92
C LEU A 144 16.11 7.47 -0.13
N GLY A 145 15.48 6.29 -0.23
CA GLY A 145 15.97 5.06 0.41
C GLY A 145 16.02 5.10 1.95
N SER A 146 15.06 5.78 2.60
CA SER A 146 15.00 6.02 4.06
C SER A 146 15.32 4.81 4.95
N TYR A 147 14.81 3.65 4.56
CA TYR A 147 14.85 2.38 5.31
C TYR A 147 14.54 1.20 4.38
N GLU A 148 14.55 0.00 4.93
CA GLU A 148 14.22 -1.23 4.22
C GLU A 148 13.48 -2.22 5.14
N TYR A 149 12.41 -2.84 4.63
CA TYR A 149 11.69 -3.90 5.32
C TYR A 149 12.13 -5.28 4.80
N HIS A 150 12.19 -6.28 5.69
CA HIS A 150 12.58 -7.64 5.33
C HIS A 150 11.47 -8.66 5.65
N PRO A 151 10.26 -8.55 5.08
CA PRO A 151 9.18 -9.49 5.35
C PRO A 151 9.42 -10.91 4.80
N LYS A 152 10.29 -11.09 3.80
CA LYS A 152 10.64 -12.37 3.16
C LYS A 152 9.41 -13.13 2.61
N LEU A 153 8.55 -12.39 1.92
CA LEU A 153 7.37 -12.86 1.18
C LEU A 153 7.65 -13.00 -0.33
N LEU A 154 8.56 -12.19 -0.89
CA LEU A 154 8.98 -12.23 -2.29
C LEU A 154 10.49 -12.51 -2.40
N CYS A 155 10.92 -13.19 -3.46
CA CYS A 155 12.33 -13.52 -3.67
C CYS A 155 13.13 -12.33 -4.27
N ASN A 156 12.48 -11.24 -4.72
CA ASN A 156 13.14 -9.96 -5.01
C ASN A 156 13.09 -9.05 -3.77
N ARG A 157 14.26 -8.79 -3.17
CA ARG A 157 14.43 -8.00 -1.93
C ARG A 157 13.80 -6.60 -1.98
N TYR A 158 13.91 -5.88 -3.09
CA TYR A 158 13.36 -4.52 -3.20
C TYR A 158 11.83 -4.51 -3.22
N TYR A 159 11.21 -5.41 -3.99
CA TYR A 159 9.76 -5.59 -4.02
C TYR A 159 9.22 -6.24 -2.74
N ASP A 160 10.00 -7.09 -2.08
CA ASP A 160 9.70 -7.61 -0.75
C ASP A 160 9.63 -6.48 0.29
N SER A 161 10.60 -5.58 0.30
CA SER A 161 10.57 -4.38 1.14
C SER A 161 9.35 -3.50 0.88
N HIS A 162 8.88 -3.41 -0.37
CA HIS A 162 7.62 -2.69 -0.69
C HIS A 162 6.37 -3.34 -0.09
N LEU A 163 6.30 -4.68 0.04
CA LEU A 163 5.21 -5.33 0.79
C LEU A 163 5.24 -4.97 2.28
N GLY A 164 6.44 -4.83 2.86
CA GLY A 164 6.61 -4.33 4.22
C GLY A 164 6.09 -2.91 4.39
N ALA A 165 6.43 -2.02 3.45
CA ALA A 165 5.93 -0.65 3.41
C ALA A 165 4.40 -0.58 3.29
N LEU A 166 3.80 -1.44 2.45
CA LEU A 166 2.35 -1.53 2.30
C LEU A 166 1.64 -1.95 3.60
N THR A 167 2.20 -2.86 4.39
CA THR A 167 1.65 -3.23 5.72
C THR A 167 1.45 -1.99 6.61
N SER A 168 2.43 -1.09 6.62
CA SER A 168 2.37 0.16 7.40
C SER A 168 1.43 1.19 6.77
N ASN A 169 1.68 1.53 5.50
CA ASN A 169 1.13 2.73 4.85
C ASN A 169 -0.25 2.53 4.20
N LEU A 170 -0.60 1.32 3.78
CA LEU A 170 -1.95 1.02 3.26
C LEU A 170 -2.91 0.64 4.40
N ILE A 171 -2.43 -0.03 5.44
CA ILE A 171 -3.30 -0.69 6.42
C ILE A 171 -3.13 -0.10 7.82
N SER A 172 -1.93 -0.22 8.41
CA SER A 172 -1.75 -0.02 9.85
C SER A 172 -1.94 1.43 10.30
N ILE A 173 -1.17 2.36 9.74
CA ILE A 173 -1.24 3.78 10.10
C ILE A 173 -2.60 4.39 9.69
N PRO A 174 -3.15 4.15 8.48
CA PRO A 174 -4.49 4.61 8.11
C PRO A 174 -5.62 4.05 9.01
N SER A 175 -5.52 2.80 9.48
CA SER A 175 -6.54 2.22 10.36
C SER A 175 -6.65 2.95 11.70
N LEU A 176 -5.51 3.25 12.34
CA LEU A 176 -5.47 4.00 13.60
C LEU A 176 -5.91 5.45 13.42
N ALA A 177 -5.50 6.11 12.32
CA ALA A 177 -5.96 7.46 11.98
C ALA A 177 -7.48 7.53 11.76
N LEU A 178 -8.04 6.51 11.10
CA LEU A 178 -9.47 6.38 10.89
C LEU A 178 -10.20 6.20 12.23
N VAL A 179 -9.73 5.33 13.13
CA VAL A 179 -10.27 5.17 14.50
C VAL A 179 -10.26 6.50 15.27
N LEU A 180 -9.12 7.21 15.29
CA LEU A 180 -8.97 8.52 15.94
C LEU A 180 -9.98 9.54 15.43
N SER A 181 -10.23 9.60 14.12
CA SER A 181 -11.19 10.54 13.55
C SER A 181 -12.64 10.10 13.74
N VAL A 182 -12.94 8.82 13.51
CA VAL A 182 -14.30 8.29 13.52
C VAL A 182 -14.93 8.29 14.90
N TYR A 183 -14.12 8.05 15.94
CA TYR A 183 -14.53 8.12 17.35
C TYR A 183 -14.09 9.43 18.03
N GLN A 184 -13.56 10.39 17.25
CA GLN A 184 -13.16 11.73 17.71
C GLN A 184 -12.17 11.77 18.90
N LEU A 185 -11.36 10.73 19.06
CA LEU A 185 -10.50 10.49 20.22
C LEU A 185 -9.51 11.64 20.49
N GLY A 186 -9.33 11.97 21.77
CA GLY A 186 -8.52 13.10 22.24
C GLY A 186 -6.99 12.92 22.09
N TRP A 187 -6.23 13.93 22.53
CA TRP A 187 -4.77 13.97 22.36
C TRP A 187 -4.02 12.82 23.05
N LEU A 188 -4.53 12.32 24.19
CA LEU A 188 -3.96 11.16 24.88
C LEU A 188 -3.94 9.91 23.98
N TRP A 189 -4.99 9.68 23.18
CA TRP A 189 -5.04 8.57 22.23
C TRP A 189 -4.11 8.76 21.03
N ILE A 190 -3.91 10.02 20.60
CA ILE A 190 -2.95 10.36 19.55
C ILE A 190 -1.53 10.00 20.02
N VAL A 191 -1.13 10.46 21.21
CA VAL A 191 0.18 10.13 21.81
C VAL A 191 0.32 8.62 22.04
N GLY A 192 -0.72 7.95 22.54
CA GLY A 192 -0.73 6.51 22.76
C GLY A 192 -0.53 5.69 21.46
N PHE A 193 -1.19 6.08 20.36
CA PHE A 193 -0.99 5.41 19.06
C PHE A 193 0.35 5.75 18.41
N ILE A 194 0.92 6.93 18.65
CA ILE A 194 2.28 7.26 18.23
C ILE A 194 3.29 6.37 18.97
N ALA A 195 3.18 6.27 20.31
CA ALA A 195 4.05 5.41 21.12
C ALA A 195 3.92 3.93 20.73
N LEU A 196 2.69 3.45 20.45
CA LEU A 196 2.43 2.11 19.95
C LEU A 196 3.14 1.83 18.62
N LEU A 197 3.00 2.71 17.62
CA LEU A 197 3.63 2.53 16.32
C LEU A 197 5.16 2.65 16.38
N ALA A 198 5.68 3.60 17.17
CA ALA A 198 7.11 3.74 17.42
C ALA A 198 7.70 2.52 18.14
N GLY A 199 6.96 1.91 19.07
CA GLY A 199 7.34 0.67 19.74
C GLY A 199 7.34 -0.54 18.80
N ILE A 200 6.39 -0.62 17.86
CA ILE A 200 6.38 -1.63 16.80
C ILE A 200 7.57 -1.43 15.84
N GLU A 201 7.85 -0.20 15.43
CA GLU A 201 9.01 0.13 14.57
C GLU A 201 10.33 -0.26 15.29
N TRP A 202 10.47 0.09 16.57
CA TRP A 202 11.62 -0.29 17.40
C TRP A 202 11.77 -1.82 17.50
N LEU A 203 10.69 -2.55 17.79
CA LEU A 203 10.68 -4.00 17.84
C LEU A 203 11.10 -4.62 16.50
N PHE A 204 10.69 -4.04 15.37
CA PHE A 204 11.06 -4.54 14.04
C PHE A 204 12.56 -4.31 13.73
N VAL A 205 13.18 -3.25 14.25
CA VAL A 205 14.64 -3.04 14.19
C VAL A 205 15.37 -4.08 15.04
N GLU A 206 14.93 -4.30 16.28
CA GLU A 206 15.55 -5.23 17.23
C GLU A 206 15.48 -6.68 16.74
N LEU A 207 14.36 -7.08 16.11
CA LEU A 207 14.20 -8.39 15.46
C LEU A 207 14.97 -8.52 14.13
N HIS A 208 15.69 -7.48 13.70
CA HIS A 208 16.38 -7.38 12.41
C HIS A 208 15.48 -7.69 11.19
N ILE A 209 14.18 -7.40 11.31
CA ILE A 209 13.21 -7.53 10.21
C ILE A 209 12.93 -6.21 9.50
N TYR A 210 13.52 -5.12 9.97
CA TYR A 210 13.48 -3.77 9.41
C TYR A 210 14.83 -3.08 9.66
N SER A 211 15.29 -2.27 8.71
CA SER A 211 16.59 -1.62 8.74
C SER A 211 16.46 -0.12 8.44
N LEU A 212 16.96 0.71 9.35
CA LEU A 212 16.97 2.16 9.21
C LEU A 212 18.27 2.62 8.55
N HIS A 213 18.19 3.35 7.43
CA HIS A 213 19.36 3.98 6.81
C HIS A 213 19.61 5.36 7.44
N TRP A 214 19.15 6.42 6.79
CA TRP A 214 19.18 7.79 7.34
C TRP A 214 17.93 8.12 8.16
N TRP A 215 16.85 7.35 8.02
CA TRP A 215 15.63 7.54 8.82
C TRP A 215 15.80 7.15 10.28
N ARG A 216 14.94 7.66 11.15
CA ARG A 216 14.95 7.42 12.59
C ARG A 216 13.51 7.34 13.08
N ILE A 217 13.26 6.49 14.09
CA ILE A 217 11.93 6.29 14.71
C ILE A 217 11.32 7.62 15.22
N GLY A 218 12.17 8.56 15.64
CA GLY A 218 11.75 9.92 16.00
C GLY A 218 11.13 10.71 14.85
N TYR A 219 11.56 10.49 13.60
CA TYR A 219 10.96 11.12 12.41
C TYR A 219 9.59 10.52 12.09
N THR A 220 9.41 9.20 12.22
CA THR A 220 8.09 8.56 12.14
C THR A 220 7.15 9.12 13.21
N SER A 221 7.62 9.20 14.46
CA SER A 221 6.86 9.72 15.60
C SER A 221 6.42 11.18 15.39
N LEU A 222 7.32 12.02 14.89
CA LEU A 222 7.06 13.42 14.56
C LEU A 222 6.08 13.54 13.39
N GLY A 223 6.25 12.75 12.33
CA GLY A 223 5.34 12.71 11.19
C GLY A 223 3.92 12.32 11.59
N LEU A 224 3.77 11.29 12.43
CA LEU A 224 2.48 10.86 12.98
C LEU A 224 1.80 11.93 13.85
N LEU A 225 2.59 12.72 14.59
CA LEU A 225 2.09 13.85 15.39
C LEU A 225 1.40 14.93 14.53
N PHE A 226 1.81 15.11 13.28
CA PHE A 226 1.13 15.99 12.32
C PHE A 226 0.03 15.27 11.53
N TYR A 227 0.27 14.01 11.12
CA TYR A 227 -0.64 13.23 10.29
C TYR A 227 -1.96 12.91 11.01
N PHE A 228 -1.94 12.43 12.25
CA PHE A 228 -3.18 12.07 12.97
C PHE A 228 -4.13 13.27 13.15
N PRO A 229 -3.69 14.47 13.60
CA PRO A 229 -4.55 15.66 13.64
C PRO A 229 -5.01 16.14 12.26
N LEU A 230 -4.18 15.97 11.22
CA LEU A 230 -4.55 16.30 9.85
C LEU A 230 -5.73 15.43 9.37
N ILE A 231 -5.65 14.11 9.55
CA ILE A 231 -6.75 13.20 9.17
C ILE A 231 -8.05 13.56 9.92
N LYS A 232 -7.98 13.89 11.22
CA LYS A 232 -9.16 14.37 11.97
C LYS A 232 -9.78 15.65 11.37
N LYS A 233 -8.96 16.59 10.89
CA LYS A 233 -9.42 17.83 10.24
C LYS A 233 -10.00 17.62 8.84
N ILE A 234 -9.59 16.56 8.12
CA ILE A 234 -10.08 16.26 6.78
C ILE A 234 -11.57 15.86 6.78
N TYR A 235 -12.07 15.17 7.82
CA TYR A 235 -13.49 14.78 7.88
C TYR A 235 -14.47 15.97 7.78
N PRO A 236 -14.43 17.00 8.67
CA PRO A 236 -15.33 18.15 8.56
C PRO A 236 -15.05 19.02 7.32
N TRP A 237 -13.84 18.97 6.74
CA TRP A 237 -13.55 19.64 5.48
C TRP A 237 -14.24 18.95 4.30
N MET A 238 -14.18 17.61 4.25
CA MET A 238 -14.85 16.79 3.25
C MET A 238 -16.36 17.00 3.22
N LEU A 239 -17.01 17.18 4.38
CA LEU A 239 -18.45 17.49 4.46
C LEU A 239 -18.81 18.87 3.87
N LYS A 240 -17.86 19.82 3.86
CA LYS A 240 -18.04 21.19 3.35
C LYS A 240 -17.66 21.34 1.86
N ALA A 241 -16.84 20.44 1.33
CA ALA A 241 -16.21 20.56 0.01
C ALA A 241 -17.12 20.19 -1.19
N LYS A 242 -18.26 20.87 -1.33
CA LYS A 242 -19.30 20.55 -2.34
C LYS A 242 -18.91 20.87 -3.80
N LYS A 243 -18.06 21.87 -4.03
CA LYS A 243 -17.66 22.36 -5.37
C LYS A 243 -16.24 22.91 -5.42
N GLY A 244 -15.74 23.17 -6.63
CA GLY A 244 -14.45 23.84 -6.87
C GLY A 244 -13.22 23.02 -6.49
N VAL A 245 -12.11 23.70 -6.24
CA VAL A 245 -10.77 23.12 -6.01
C VAL A 245 -10.76 22.13 -4.85
N SER A 246 -11.42 22.43 -3.72
CA SER A 246 -11.46 21.53 -2.56
C SER A 246 -12.04 20.15 -2.89
N ARG A 247 -13.06 20.09 -3.77
CA ARG A 247 -13.62 18.81 -4.23
C ARG A 247 -12.66 18.07 -5.17
N ALA A 248 -11.96 18.80 -6.05
CA ALA A 248 -10.95 18.22 -6.93
C ALA A 248 -9.80 17.60 -6.10
N PHE A 249 -9.28 18.35 -5.12
CA PHE A 249 -8.25 17.89 -4.21
C PHE A 249 -8.69 16.60 -3.48
N LEU A 250 -9.84 16.61 -2.80
CA LEU A 250 -10.34 15.41 -2.12
C LEU A 250 -10.55 14.22 -3.06
N LEU A 251 -10.98 14.44 -4.31
CA LEU A 251 -11.11 13.39 -5.32
C LEU A 251 -9.75 12.81 -5.72
N PHE A 252 -8.74 13.65 -5.93
CA PHE A 252 -7.37 13.22 -6.20
C PHE A 252 -6.89 12.27 -5.08
N PHE A 253 -6.99 12.70 -3.82
CA PHE A 253 -6.58 11.89 -2.66
C PHE A 253 -7.45 10.63 -2.43
N CYS A 254 -8.71 10.60 -2.86
CA CYS A 254 -9.54 9.38 -2.77
C CYS A 254 -9.22 8.35 -3.87
N LEU A 255 -8.75 8.79 -5.04
CA LEU A 255 -8.50 7.93 -6.20
C LEU A 255 -7.05 7.49 -6.33
N GLY A 256 -6.12 8.26 -5.75
CA GLY A 256 -4.70 7.98 -5.62
C GLY A 256 -4.39 6.53 -5.22
N PRO A 257 -4.84 6.03 -4.05
CA PRO A 257 -4.42 4.72 -3.54
C PRO A 257 -4.99 3.57 -4.36
N LEU A 258 -6.18 3.76 -4.92
CA LEU A 258 -6.82 2.79 -5.79
C LEU A 258 -6.02 2.64 -7.10
N SER A 259 -5.57 3.76 -7.67
CA SER A 259 -4.70 3.77 -8.86
C SER A 259 -3.30 3.25 -8.54
N GLY A 260 -2.65 3.78 -7.50
CA GLY A 260 -1.30 3.39 -7.09
C GLY A 260 -1.22 1.90 -6.77
N THR A 261 -2.02 1.40 -5.84
CA THR A 261 -1.99 -0.02 -5.44
C THR A 261 -2.30 -0.97 -6.60
N ALA A 262 -3.30 -0.65 -7.44
CA ALA A 262 -3.65 -1.51 -8.57
C ALA A 262 -2.64 -1.46 -9.73
N GLN A 263 -1.86 -0.38 -9.87
CA GLN A 263 -0.74 -0.34 -10.80
C GLN A 263 0.52 -1.00 -10.23
N PHE A 264 0.74 -0.88 -8.92
CA PHE A 264 1.94 -1.36 -8.23
C PHE A 264 1.94 -2.87 -8.01
N LEU A 265 0.85 -3.43 -7.47
CA LEU A 265 0.76 -4.87 -7.14
C LEU A 265 1.06 -5.79 -8.34
N PRO A 266 0.55 -5.56 -9.57
CA PRO A 266 0.79 -6.47 -10.69
C PRO A 266 2.26 -6.56 -11.12
N PHE A 267 3.00 -5.43 -11.15
CA PHE A 267 4.42 -5.49 -11.51
C PHE A 267 5.29 -5.95 -10.34
N MET A 268 4.95 -5.61 -9.10
CA MET A 268 5.65 -6.08 -7.90
C MET A 268 5.54 -7.60 -7.73
N LEU A 269 4.36 -8.19 -8.01
CA LEU A 269 4.10 -9.62 -7.82
C LEU A 269 4.45 -10.47 -9.06
N PHE A 270 4.25 -9.95 -10.28
CA PHE A 270 4.40 -10.71 -11.53
C PHE A 270 5.51 -10.18 -12.46
N SER A 271 6.27 -9.15 -12.05
CA SER A 271 7.25 -8.46 -12.91
C SER A 271 6.68 -8.03 -14.27
N SER A 272 5.39 -7.65 -14.30
CA SER A 272 4.60 -7.50 -15.53
C SER A 272 5.12 -6.39 -16.48
N ARG A 273 5.81 -5.39 -15.93
CA ARG A 273 6.45 -4.30 -16.66
C ARG A 273 7.72 -3.83 -15.95
N VAL A 274 8.58 -3.16 -16.70
CA VAL A 274 9.75 -2.43 -16.22
C VAL A 274 9.70 -1.04 -16.83
N TYR A 275 9.89 0.01 -16.02
CA TYR A 275 10.19 1.35 -16.52
C TYR A 275 11.70 1.58 -16.46
N ARG A 276 12.25 2.24 -17.48
CA ARG A 276 13.66 2.60 -17.60
C ARG A 276 13.86 4.06 -18.04
N PRO A 277 13.38 5.07 -17.29
CA PRO A 277 13.76 6.46 -17.54
C PRO A 277 15.26 6.74 -17.29
N GLY A 278 15.97 5.86 -16.58
CA GLY A 278 17.40 6.00 -16.28
C GLY A 278 17.68 6.95 -15.10
N TRP A 279 16.77 7.02 -14.12
CA TRP A 279 16.99 7.79 -12.89
C TRP A 279 17.84 7.03 -11.88
N PHE A 280 17.73 5.70 -11.85
CA PHE A 280 18.46 4.81 -10.94
C PHE A 280 19.16 3.67 -11.68
N SER A 281 20.27 3.18 -11.09
CA SER A 281 21.04 2.06 -11.65
C SER A 281 20.32 0.72 -11.55
N ASP A 282 19.44 0.54 -10.56
CA ASP A 282 18.60 -0.65 -10.39
C ASP A 282 17.26 -0.46 -11.14
N PRO A 283 16.94 -1.29 -12.15
CA PRO A 283 15.66 -1.22 -12.87
C PRO A 283 14.43 -1.36 -11.98
N ALA A 284 14.53 -2.01 -10.82
CA ALA A 284 13.41 -2.14 -9.88
C ALA A 284 13.11 -0.79 -9.20
N TYR A 285 14.13 -0.07 -8.73
CA TYR A 285 14.02 1.31 -8.23
C TYR A 285 13.46 2.24 -9.31
N ASP A 286 14.02 2.18 -10.52
CA ASP A 286 13.60 2.99 -11.66
C ASP A 286 12.13 2.74 -12.03
N THR A 287 11.68 1.48 -11.93
CA THR A 287 10.29 1.07 -12.13
C THR A 287 9.35 1.60 -11.05
N SER A 288 9.70 1.48 -9.77
CA SER A 288 8.88 2.01 -8.67
C SER A 288 8.78 3.54 -8.71
N ALA A 289 9.90 4.23 -8.84
CA ALA A 289 9.97 5.69 -8.86
C ALA A 289 9.18 6.28 -10.04
N PHE A 290 9.36 5.76 -11.25
CA PHE A 290 8.59 6.19 -12.42
C PHE A 290 7.12 5.80 -12.30
N GLY A 291 6.83 4.61 -11.77
CA GLY A 291 5.47 4.13 -11.52
C GLY A 291 4.65 5.09 -10.66
N ILE A 292 5.27 5.74 -9.67
CA ILE A 292 4.62 6.76 -8.83
C ILE A 292 4.25 7.99 -9.65
N VAL A 293 5.24 8.57 -10.35
CA VAL A 293 5.02 9.77 -11.18
C VAL A 293 3.94 9.50 -12.23
N TYR A 294 3.94 8.30 -12.82
CA TYR A 294 2.93 7.86 -13.77
C TYR A 294 1.53 7.75 -13.13
N TYR A 295 1.34 7.02 -12.02
CA TYR A 295 0.00 6.88 -11.43
C TYR A 295 -0.55 8.21 -10.92
N LEU A 296 0.28 9.07 -10.29
CA LEU A 296 -0.13 10.39 -9.82
C LEU A 296 -0.59 11.27 -11.00
N SER A 297 0.13 11.21 -12.13
CA SER A 297 -0.25 11.91 -13.37
C SER A 297 -1.60 11.41 -13.92
N VAL A 298 -1.82 10.09 -13.94
CA VAL A 298 -3.08 9.48 -14.37
C VAL A 298 -4.24 9.89 -13.45
N VAL A 299 -4.03 9.90 -12.13
CA VAL A 299 -5.05 10.32 -11.14
C VAL A 299 -5.35 11.82 -11.26
N LEU A 300 -4.35 12.66 -11.52
CA LEU A 300 -4.53 14.08 -11.79
C LEU A 300 -5.40 14.31 -13.04
N VAL A 301 -5.03 13.71 -14.18
CA VAL A 301 -5.82 13.80 -15.43
C VAL A 301 -7.25 13.30 -15.22
N THR A 302 -7.41 12.15 -14.55
CA THR A 302 -8.74 11.58 -14.23
C THR A 302 -9.56 12.53 -13.37
N THR A 303 -8.95 13.16 -12.37
CA THR A 303 -9.61 14.14 -11.48
C THR A 303 -10.02 15.40 -12.23
N LEU A 304 -9.16 15.93 -13.10
CA LEU A 304 -9.48 17.08 -13.96
C LEU A 304 -10.66 16.74 -14.89
N LEU A 305 -10.63 15.59 -15.55
CA LEU A 305 -11.74 15.10 -16.39
C LEU A 305 -13.04 14.92 -15.59
N LEU A 306 -12.99 14.49 -14.33
CA LEU A 306 -14.18 14.43 -13.45
C LEU A 306 -14.78 15.81 -13.18
N MET A 307 -13.95 16.83 -13.01
CA MET A 307 -14.38 18.20 -12.70
C MET A 307 -14.99 18.95 -13.90
N VAL A 308 -14.57 18.66 -15.13
CA VAL A 308 -15.09 19.30 -16.35
C VAL A 308 -16.56 18.92 -16.64
N SER A 309 -17.40 19.90 -16.97
CA SER A 309 -18.86 19.71 -17.18
C SER A 309 -19.26 19.57 -18.66
N TRP A 310 -18.77 18.54 -19.35
CA TRP A 310 -19.16 18.26 -20.75
C TRP A 310 -20.60 17.72 -20.89
N LYS A 311 -21.29 18.16 -21.95
CA LYS A 311 -22.65 17.71 -22.34
C LYS A 311 -22.73 16.19 -22.53
N TYR A 312 -21.77 15.61 -23.25
CA TYR A 312 -21.72 14.18 -23.54
C TYR A 312 -20.75 13.48 -22.59
N ARG A 313 -21.30 12.63 -21.71
CA ARG A 313 -20.52 11.96 -20.65
C ARG A 313 -19.49 10.96 -21.18
N TRP A 314 -19.72 10.36 -22.35
CA TRP A 314 -18.84 9.36 -22.94
C TRP A 314 -17.51 9.95 -23.42
N ILE A 315 -17.48 11.23 -23.82
CA ILE A 315 -16.26 11.92 -24.30
C ILE A 315 -15.16 11.90 -23.23
N LYS A 316 -15.50 11.90 -21.93
CA LYS A 316 -14.51 11.78 -20.84
C LYS A 316 -13.72 10.47 -20.89
N TYR A 317 -14.37 9.37 -21.24
CA TYR A 317 -13.76 8.05 -21.33
C TYR A 317 -12.88 7.95 -22.58
N ALA A 318 -13.41 8.40 -23.74
CA ALA A 318 -12.65 8.46 -24.98
C ALA A 318 -11.40 9.36 -24.86
N CYS A 319 -11.53 10.52 -24.19
CA CYS A 319 -10.42 11.44 -23.95
C CYS A 319 -9.36 10.83 -23.01
N LEU A 320 -9.76 10.21 -21.89
CA LEU A 320 -8.83 9.53 -20.99
C LEU A 320 -8.07 8.41 -21.71
N GLU A 321 -8.79 7.55 -22.44
CA GLU A 321 -8.21 6.44 -23.21
C GLU A 321 -7.23 6.95 -24.28
N THR A 322 -7.61 7.99 -25.03
CA THR A 322 -6.73 8.60 -26.05
C THR A 322 -5.45 9.15 -25.43
N ILE A 323 -5.53 9.83 -24.29
CA ILE A 323 -4.35 10.34 -23.57
C ILE A 323 -3.45 9.19 -23.11
N LEU A 324 -4.02 8.11 -22.56
CA LEU A 324 -3.27 6.95 -22.07
C LEU A 324 -2.61 6.15 -23.21
N ILE A 325 -3.29 5.98 -24.34
CA ILE A 325 -2.73 5.35 -25.54
C ILE A 325 -1.55 6.19 -26.07
N ILE A 326 -1.71 7.51 -26.22
CA ILE A 326 -0.64 8.40 -26.69
C ILE A 326 0.55 8.35 -25.73
N ALA A 327 0.33 8.47 -24.41
CA ALA A 327 1.38 8.37 -23.40
C ALA A 327 2.11 7.01 -23.47
N THR A 328 1.36 5.90 -23.57
CA THR A 328 1.92 4.55 -23.72
C THR A 328 2.79 4.41 -24.96
N LEU A 329 2.32 4.91 -26.11
CA LEU A 329 3.07 4.86 -27.37
C LEU A 329 4.35 5.70 -27.29
N LEU A 330 4.31 6.87 -26.66
CA LEU A 330 5.49 7.70 -26.42
C LEU A 330 6.49 7.01 -25.48
N LEU A 331 6.03 6.40 -24.37
CA LEU A 331 6.91 5.69 -23.44
C LEU A 331 7.55 4.45 -24.08
N LYS A 332 6.81 3.70 -24.91
CA LYS A 332 7.36 2.56 -25.66
C LYS A 332 8.34 3.00 -26.75
N ARG A 333 8.02 4.06 -27.50
CA ARG A 333 8.88 4.60 -28.58
C ARG A 333 10.23 5.09 -28.05
N ASN A 334 10.26 5.66 -26.86
CA ASN A 334 11.49 6.11 -26.20
C ASN A 334 12.20 5.00 -25.39
N GLY A 335 11.74 3.74 -25.44
CA GLY A 335 12.33 2.62 -24.69
C GLY A 335 12.10 2.66 -23.18
N ILE A 336 11.34 3.65 -22.67
CA ILE A 336 11.09 3.85 -21.23
C ILE A 336 10.16 2.77 -20.68
N LEU A 337 9.10 2.37 -21.41
CA LEU A 337 8.17 1.32 -20.97
C LEU A 337 8.44 0.01 -21.70
N ILE A 338 8.87 -1.01 -20.95
CA ILE A 338 9.01 -2.39 -21.41
C ILE A 338 7.96 -3.25 -20.70
N SER A 339 6.98 -3.73 -21.46
CA SER A 339 5.94 -4.64 -20.94
C SER A 339 6.40 -6.09 -21.15
N GLN A 340 6.49 -6.86 -20.05
CA GLN A 340 6.99 -8.24 -20.06
C GLN A 340 5.86 -9.24 -20.35
N VAL A 341 4.60 -8.87 -20.10
CA VAL A 341 3.45 -9.78 -20.19
C VAL A 341 2.30 -9.14 -20.97
N TRP A 342 1.71 -9.91 -21.88
CA TRP A 342 0.70 -9.44 -22.84
C TRP A 342 -0.53 -8.78 -22.19
N TRP A 343 -0.93 -9.19 -20.99
CA TRP A 343 -2.11 -8.66 -20.31
C TRP A 343 -1.89 -7.32 -19.60
N ASP A 344 -0.63 -6.94 -19.34
CA ASP A 344 -0.28 -5.72 -18.61
C ASP A 344 -0.77 -4.45 -19.33
N VAL A 345 -0.83 -4.51 -20.67
CA VAL A 345 -1.39 -3.45 -21.53
C VAL A 345 -2.85 -3.15 -21.19
N TYR A 346 -3.67 -4.18 -21.00
CA TYR A 346 -5.08 -3.98 -20.62
C TYR A 346 -5.20 -3.42 -19.21
N LEU A 347 -4.27 -3.73 -18.31
CA LEU A 347 -4.32 -3.27 -16.94
C LEU A 347 -4.11 -1.75 -16.85
N TYR A 348 -3.09 -1.17 -17.50
CA TYR A 348 -2.87 0.29 -17.42
C TYR A 348 -3.76 1.13 -18.36
N LEU A 349 -4.47 0.52 -19.32
CA LEU A 349 -5.50 1.21 -20.13
C LEU A 349 -6.89 1.12 -19.49
N LEU A 350 -7.37 -0.09 -19.18
CA LEU A 350 -8.74 -0.28 -18.68
C LEU A 350 -8.92 0.13 -17.21
N PHE A 351 -7.90 0.00 -16.37
CA PHE A 351 -8.04 0.31 -14.94
C PHE A 351 -8.29 1.81 -14.67
N PRO A 352 -7.62 2.77 -15.34
CA PRO A 352 -8.00 4.18 -15.25
C PRO A 352 -9.46 4.48 -15.65
N LEU A 353 -10.06 3.75 -16.59
CA LEU A 353 -11.49 3.88 -16.90
C LEU A 353 -12.37 3.44 -15.72
N LEU A 354 -12.00 2.37 -15.01
CA LEU A 354 -12.66 1.95 -13.77
C LEU A 354 -12.50 3.00 -12.66
N ILE A 355 -11.31 3.59 -12.51
CA ILE A 355 -11.07 4.69 -11.56
C ILE A 355 -11.92 5.93 -11.91
N LEU A 356 -12.09 6.25 -13.20
CA LEU A 356 -13.00 7.31 -13.66
C LEU A 356 -14.47 7.00 -13.31
N MET A 357 -14.90 5.73 -13.38
CA MET A 357 -16.24 5.30 -12.93
C MET A 357 -16.42 5.43 -11.41
N ILE A 358 -15.44 4.98 -10.63
CA ILE A 358 -15.45 5.07 -9.16
C ILE A 358 -15.44 6.54 -8.71
N GLY A 359 -14.56 7.36 -9.29
CA GLY A 359 -14.44 8.79 -8.99
C GLY A 359 -15.69 9.60 -9.32
N LYS A 360 -16.47 9.20 -10.34
CA LYS A 360 -17.80 9.76 -10.61
C LYS A 360 -18.81 9.45 -9.49
N THR A 361 -18.70 8.29 -8.86
CA THR A 361 -19.53 7.91 -7.70
C THR A 361 -19.07 8.64 -6.44
N PHE A 362 -17.76 8.72 -6.18
CA PHE A 362 -17.20 9.49 -5.06
C PHE A 362 -17.55 10.98 -5.18
N GLY A 363 -17.38 11.57 -6.36
CA GLY A 363 -17.64 12.99 -6.60
C GLY A 363 -19.11 13.39 -6.41
N LYS A 364 -20.05 12.48 -6.70
CA LYS A 364 -21.48 12.66 -6.39
C LYS A 364 -21.74 12.71 -4.87
N HIS A 365 -21.08 11.86 -4.08
CA HIS A 365 -21.26 11.84 -2.63
C HIS A 365 -20.62 13.07 -1.97
N LEU A 366 -19.39 13.43 -2.37
CA LEU A 366 -18.74 14.68 -1.95
C LEU A 366 -19.57 15.93 -2.30
N ALA A 367 -20.24 15.95 -3.45
CA ALA A 367 -21.12 17.06 -3.84
C ALA A 367 -22.42 17.15 -3.03
N ARG A 368 -22.96 16.03 -2.53
CA ARG A 368 -24.13 16.00 -1.63
C ARG A 368 -23.76 16.48 -0.23
N GLY A 369 -22.63 15.99 0.31
CA GLY A 369 -22.32 16.06 1.73
C GLY A 369 -23.19 15.11 2.56
N GLU A 370 -22.95 15.03 3.87
CA GLU A 370 -23.86 14.31 4.77
C GLU A 370 -25.08 15.19 5.07
N THR A 371 -26.28 14.69 4.74
CA THR A 371 -27.51 15.16 5.36
C THR A 371 -27.45 14.78 6.85
N PRO A 372 -27.66 15.71 7.79
CA PRO A 372 -27.68 15.37 9.21
C PRO A 372 -28.74 14.31 9.45
N ARG A 373 -28.31 13.13 9.92
CA ARG A 373 -29.20 12.16 10.55
C ARG A 373 -29.33 12.59 12.00
N PHE A 374 -30.47 13.20 12.32
CA PHE A 374 -30.88 13.45 13.69
C PHE A 374 -31.28 12.13 14.37
#